data_AF-A0A7X5TGT4-F1
#
_entry.id   AF-A0A7X5TGT4-F1
#
_cell.length_a   1.000
_cell.length_b   1.000
_cell.length_c   1.000
_cell.angle_alpha   90.00
_cell.angle_beta   90.00
_cell.angle_gamma   90.00
#
_symmetry.space_group_name_H-M   'P 1'
#
loop_
_entity.id
_entity.type
_entity.pdbx_description
1 polymer ?
#
loop_
_entity_poly.entity_id
_entity_poly.type
_entity_poly.pdbx_seq_one_letter_code
_entity_poly.pdbx_strand_id
1 'polypeptide(L)'
;MLRNEILMKMKKIVVFWFAFTLVNFALALLSLQVRDVWSLSSLVWFPAGLLQGIFCARAPRYWPVWLITGALISLTASQWYGRPVSVSLIFACINVVMLVVTGLIWQFFYGVMWAPKRARDIFNLTVLCSLSGIIERFVAKLVLHLLDYPTDISISLPIVVGSVLSYLPFTFFVISCITYEKSRTRDRRVYGLWLVALLVMAALFTSPPPETGKIQWQGVVLMFSFSLPMLLALSGDLLVLGSFLSLCTLGVVSATIFGFGPFSSPSMNLQQNVQMAAWYSTAFTLPALLCCSCLYNAINALHRRKARFLLMKMMLEQEQINCFRLSADGRLYWHHDSAWMRCGKAPVYWSQLMAWVHKEDRQKIEQLKSSVSLIPQMLKVRIADGKGEFNQVIIALIVHVGENAGFIEGTMREIADKK
;
A
#
# COMPACT_ATOMS: atom_id res chain seq x y z
N MET A 1 -3.18 12.52 -35.45
CA MET A 1 -3.15 12.42 -33.97
C MET A 1 -2.84 11.01 -33.48
N LEU A 2 -3.56 9.97 -33.94
CA LEU A 2 -3.36 8.55 -33.52
C LEU A 2 -1.91 8.02 -33.71
N ARG A 3 -1.26 8.35 -34.84
CA ARG A 3 0.12 7.92 -35.15
C ARG A 3 1.15 8.44 -34.14
N ASN A 4 0.98 9.68 -33.66
CA ASN A 4 1.89 10.29 -32.68
C ASN A 4 1.69 9.73 -31.27
N GLU A 5 0.46 9.33 -30.91
CA GLU A 5 0.20 8.63 -29.65
C GLU A 5 0.79 7.22 -29.62
N ILE A 6 0.69 6.47 -30.73
CA ILE A 6 1.28 5.13 -30.87
C ILE A 6 2.81 5.23 -30.77
N LEU A 7 3.42 6.20 -31.47
CA LEU A 7 4.86 6.44 -31.42
C LEU A 7 5.33 6.81 -30.00
N MET A 8 4.58 7.67 -29.29
CA MET A 8 4.89 8.03 -27.90
C MET A 8 4.76 6.84 -26.93
N LYS A 9 3.78 5.96 -27.14
CA LYS A 9 3.63 4.73 -26.34
C LYS A 9 4.78 3.75 -26.61
N MET A 10 5.16 3.57 -27.87
CA MET A 10 6.29 2.72 -28.28
C MET A 10 7.62 3.22 -27.70
N LYS A 11 7.93 4.52 -27.82
CA LYS A 11 9.15 5.11 -27.23
C LYS A 11 9.24 4.86 -25.72
N LYS A 12 8.14 5.02 -24.98
CA LYS A 12 8.11 4.75 -23.53
C LYS A 12 8.34 3.29 -23.20
N ILE A 13 7.77 2.36 -23.98
CA ILE A 13 7.97 0.92 -23.80
C ILE A 13 9.43 0.54 -24.08
N VAL A 14 10.04 1.07 -25.14
CA VAL A 14 11.44 0.81 -25.48
C VAL A 14 12.39 1.32 -24.40
N VAL A 15 12.18 2.55 -23.91
CA VAL A 15 12.99 3.10 -22.81
C VAL A 15 12.84 2.25 -21.54
N PHE A 16 11.62 1.86 -21.19
CA PHE A 16 11.37 1.00 -20.03
C PHE A 16 12.02 -0.39 -20.18
N TRP A 17 11.95 -0.97 -21.38
CA TRP A 17 12.61 -2.24 -21.70
C TRP A 17 14.12 -2.14 -21.62
N PHE A 18 14.72 -1.07 -22.16
CA PHE A 18 16.16 -0.85 -22.07
C PHE A 18 16.63 -0.69 -20.61
N ALA A 19 15.91 0.13 -19.82
CA ALA A 19 16.21 0.32 -18.40
C ALA A 19 16.10 -1.00 -17.62
N PHE A 20 15.06 -1.79 -17.88
CA PHE A 20 14.92 -3.12 -17.30
C PHE A 20 16.07 -4.03 -17.69
N THR A 21 16.46 -4.10 -18.97
CA THR A 21 17.56 -4.98 -19.43
C THR A 21 18.85 -4.65 -18.69
N LEU A 22 19.20 -3.36 -18.58
CA LEU A 22 20.40 -2.90 -17.89
C LEU A 22 20.37 -3.22 -16.39
N VAL A 23 19.26 -2.90 -15.71
CA VAL A 23 19.09 -3.18 -14.28
C VAL A 23 19.07 -4.68 -14.00
N ASN A 24 18.34 -5.45 -14.81
CA ASN A 24 18.22 -6.89 -14.66
C ASN A 24 19.57 -7.60 -14.88
N PHE A 25 20.37 -7.14 -15.85
CA PHE A 25 21.72 -7.65 -16.08
C PHE A 25 22.65 -7.33 -14.91
N ALA A 26 22.67 -6.09 -14.42
CA ALA A 26 23.48 -5.70 -13.26
C ALA A 26 23.11 -6.52 -12.00
N LEU A 27 21.81 -6.71 -11.75
CA LEU A 27 21.31 -7.53 -10.65
C LEU A 27 21.66 -9.02 -10.80
N ALA A 28 21.65 -9.55 -12.03
CA ALA A 28 22.07 -10.91 -12.30
C ALA A 28 23.56 -11.10 -12.01
N LEU A 29 24.41 -10.16 -12.44
CA LEU A 29 25.84 -10.20 -12.15
C LEU A 29 26.13 -10.14 -10.64
N LEU A 30 25.44 -9.26 -9.91
CA LEU A 30 25.58 -9.16 -8.45
C LEU A 30 25.12 -10.46 -7.76
N SER A 31 23.99 -11.02 -8.19
CA SER A 31 23.43 -12.25 -7.63
C SER A 31 24.34 -13.47 -7.82
N LEU A 32 25.12 -13.50 -8.91
CA LEU A 32 26.05 -14.58 -9.22
C LEU A 32 27.39 -14.48 -8.48
N GLN A 33 27.75 -13.33 -7.90
CA GLN A 33 28.94 -13.21 -7.05
C GLN A 33 28.88 -14.15 -5.85
N VAL A 34 27.68 -14.41 -5.33
CA VAL A 34 27.46 -15.31 -4.19
C VAL A 34 26.82 -16.60 -4.68
N ARG A 35 27.65 -17.45 -5.27
CA ARG A 35 27.24 -18.79 -5.69
C ARG A 35 27.37 -19.76 -4.52
N ASP A 36 26.32 -20.56 -4.35
CA ASP A 36 26.44 -21.76 -3.53
C ASP A 36 27.12 -22.86 -4.36
N VAL A 37 28.27 -23.32 -3.86
CA VAL A 37 29.10 -24.34 -4.51
C VAL A 37 28.36 -25.69 -4.53
N TRP A 38 27.52 -25.96 -3.53
CA TRP A 38 26.88 -27.26 -3.33
C TRP A 38 25.54 -27.39 -4.06
N SER A 39 24.82 -26.29 -4.28
CA SER A 39 23.58 -26.28 -5.07
C SER A 39 23.76 -25.74 -6.49
N LEU A 40 24.96 -25.28 -6.85
CA LEU A 40 25.29 -24.59 -8.11
C LEU A 40 24.41 -23.37 -8.40
N SER A 41 23.60 -22.95 -7.43
CA SER A 41 22.60 -21.91 -7.56
C SER A 41 23.06 -20.63 -6.86
N SER A 42 22.42 -19.51 -7.18
CA SER A 42 22.68 -18.27 -6.43
C SER A 42 21.90 -18.28 -5.11
N LEU A 43 22.48 -17.71 -4.05
CA LEU A 43 21.78 -17.58 -2.76
C LEU A 43 20.66 -16.54 -2.80
N VAL A 44 20.78 -15.55 -3.68
CA VAL A 44 19.77 -14.52 -3.92
C VAL A 44 19.60 -14.38 -5.42
N TRP A 45 18.38 -14.11 -5.90
CA TRP A 45 18.11 -13.91 -7.32
C TRP A 45 17.14 -12.75 -7.54
N PHE A 46 17.64 -11.53 -7.41
CA PHE A 46 16.87 -10.31 -7.63
C PHE A 46 16.20 -10.21 -9.02
N PRO A 47 16.79 -10.72 -10.12
CA PRO A 47 16.14 -10.74 -11.43
C PRO A 47 14.73 -11.38 -11.44
N ALA A 48 14.51 -12.42 -10.63
CA ALA A 48 13.20 -13.06 -10.52
C ALA A 48 12.14 -12.09 -9.99
N GLY A 49 12.47 -11.26 -8.99
CA GLY A 49 11.51 -10.30 -8.44
C GLY A 49 11.06 -9.25 -9.47
N LEU A 50 11.98 -8.78 -10.32
CA LEU A 50 11.63 -7.85 -11.40
C LEU A 50 10.70 -8.50 -12.43
N LEU A 51 11.06 -9.68 -12.92
CA LEU A 51 10.27 -10.42 -13.91
C LEU A 51 8.90 -10.83 -13.35
N GLN A 52 8.86 -11.34 -12.12
CA GLN A 52 7.63 -11.72 -11.44
C GLN A 52 6.68 -10.53 -11.31
N GLY A 53 7.21 -9.34 -10.97
CA GLY A 53 6.40 -8.14 -10.90
C GLY A 53 5.80 -7.74 -12.26
N ILE A 54 6.55 -7.92 -13.35
CA ILE A 54 6.05 -7.69 -14.71
C ILE A 54 4.93 -8.69 -15.04
N PHE A 55 5.12 -9.98 -14.77
CA PHE A 55 4.12 -11.00 -15.10
C PHE A 55 2.87 -10.87 -14.23
N CYS A 56 2.99 -10.50 -12.96
CA CYS A 56 1.82 -10.21 -12.13
C CYS A 56 1.04 -8.98 -12.62
N ALA A 57 1.72 -7.96 -13.16
CA ALA A 57 1.09 -6.68 -13.50
C ALA A 57 0.70 -6.51 -14.98
N ARG A 58 1.33 -7.20 -15.95
CA ARG A 58 1.08 -7.01 -17.39
C ARG A 58 0.33 -8.17 -18.00
N ALA A 59 -0.52 -7.89 -18.99
CA ALA A 59 -1.21 -8.92 -19.77
C ALA A 59 -0.24 -9.92 -20.43
N PRO A 60 -0.60 -11.21 -20.55
CA PRO A 60 0.26 -12.26 -21.10
C PRO A 60 0.79 -11.99 -22.50
N ARG A 61 0.04 -11.27 -23.33
CA ARG A 61 0.46 -10.85 -24.68
C ARG A 61 1.76 -10.06 -24.72
N TYR A 62 2.17 -9.42 -23.62
CA TYR A 62 3.40 -8.65 -23.55
C TYR A 62 4.57 -9.42 -22.95
N TRP A 63 4.35 -10.63 -22.41
CA TRP A 63 5.37 -11.41 -21.72
C TRP A 63 6.52 -11.91 -22.59
N PRO A 64 6.32 -12.33 -23.87
CA PRO A 64 7.38 -12.99 -24.64
C PRO A 64 8.69 -12.22 -24.71
N VAL A 65 8.62 -10.89 -24.89
CA VAL A 65 9.82 -10.04 -24.94
C VAL A 65 10.56 -10.10 -23.60
N TRP A 66 9.86 -9.93 -22.47
CA TRP A 66 10.48 -9.95 -21.14
C TRP A 66 11.04 -11.33 -20.79
N LEU A 67 10.33 -12.41 -21.17
CA LEU A 67 10.76 -13.79 -20.96
C LEU A 67 12.07 -14.08 -21.70
N ILE A 68 12.12 -13.79 -23.00
CA ILE A 68 13.31 -14.02 -23.83
C ILE A 68 14.47 -13.19 -23.30
N THR A 69 14.23 -11.91 -22.99
CA THR A 69 15.28 -11.02 -22.47
C THR A 69 15.81 -11.54 -21.10
N GLY A 70 14.92 -11.94 -20.20
CA GLY A 70 15.28 -12.47 -18.89
C GLY A 70 16.04 -13.80 -18.97
N ALA A 71 15.64 -14.70 -19.87
CA ALA A 71 16.32 -15.96 -20.12
C ALA A 71 17.73 -15.73 -20.69
N LEU A 72 17.87 -14.87 -21.70
CA LEU A 72 19.16 -14.50 -22.29
C LEU A 72 20.10 -13.86 -21.27
N ILE A 73 19.60 -12.95 -20.42
CA ILE A 73 20.38 -12.36 -19.33
C ILE A 73 20.84 -13.43 -18.33
N SER A 74 19.94 -14.34 -17.95
CA SER A 74 20.26 -15.42 -17.00
C SER A 74 21.36 -16.32 -17.55
N LEU A 75 21.29 -16.67 -18.85
CA LEU A 75 22.31 -17.46 -19.53
C LEU A 75 23.64 -16.73 -19.65
N THR A 76 23.64 -15.51 -20.20
CA THR A 76 24.86 -14.72 -20.42
C THR A 76 25.58 -14.40 -19.12
N ALA A 77 24.86 -13.98 -18.08
CA ALA A 77 25.45 -13.73 -16.76
C ALA A 77 26.01 -15.02 -16.15
N SER A 78 25.31 -16.15 -16.28
CA SER A 78 25.80 -17.45 -15.78
C SER A 78 27.07 -17.91 -16.49
N GLN A 79 27.16 -17.71 -17.82
CA GLN A 79 28.35 -18.01 -18.60
C GLN A 79 29.53 -17.12 -18.23
N TRP A 80 29.27 -15.82 -17.97
CA TRP A 80 30.30 -14.89 -17.51
C TRP A 80 30.99 -15.33 -16.22
N TYR A 81 30.24 -15.93 -15.30
CA TYR A 81 30.76 -16.51 -14.05
C TYR A 81 31.19 -17.98 -14.19
N GLY A 82 31.39 -18.47 -15.42
CA GLY A 82 31.96 -19.79 -15.70
C GLY A 82 31.06 -20.97 -15.31
N ARG A 83 29.73 -20.80 -15.26
CA ARG A 83 28.82 -21.94 -15.07
C ARG A 83 28.72 -22.77 -16.36
N PRO A 84 28.68 -24.10 -16.28
CA PRO A 84 28.39 -24.93 -17.44
C PRO A 84 27.10 -24.49 -18.15
N VAL A 85 27.10 -24.57 -19.49
CA VAL A 85 25.95 -24.18 -20.32
C VAL A 85 24.71 -24.99 -19.95
N SER A 86 24.88 -26.30 -19.76
CA SER A 86 23.84 -27.24 -19.31
C SER A 86 23.15 -26.78 -18.03
N VAL A 87 23.92 -26.51 -16.97
CA VAL A 87 23.43 -26.05 -15.66
C VAL A 87 22.72 -24.70 -15.79
N SER A 88 23.30 -23.78 -16.57
CA SER A 88 22.72 -22.45 -16.81
C SER A 88 21.37 -22.55 -17.52
N LEU A 89 21.25 -23.46 -18.49
CA LEU A 89 20.03 -23.69 -19.26
C LEU A 89 18.93 -24.33 -18.40
N ILE A 90 19.27 -25.30 -17.54
CA ILE A 90 18.33 -25.90 -16.59
C ILE A 90 17.73 -24.83 -15.67
N PHE A 91 18.57 -24.02 -15.02
CA PHE A 91 18.08 -22.96 -14.13
C PHE A 91 17.28 -21.90 -14.90
N ALA A 92 17.73 -21.48 -16.09
CA ALA A 92 17.01 -20.50 -16.89
C ALA A 92 15.63 -21.02 -17.31
N CYS A 93 15.53 -22.25 -17.80
CA CYS A 93 14.27 -22.87 -18.23
C CYS A 93 13.30 -23.03 -17.05
N ILE A 94 13.75 -23.60 -15.94
CA ILE A 94 12.89 -23.83 -14.77
C ILE A 94 12.41 -22.50 -14.19
N ASN A 95 13.30 -21.52 -14.00
CA ASN A 95 12.93 -20.19 -13.51
C ASN A 95 11.89 -19.53 -14.43
N VAL A 96 12.09 -19.56 -15.75
CA VAL A 96 11.12 -19.02 -16.72
C VAL A 96 9.75 -19.70 -16.59
N VAL A 97 9.71 -21.02 -16.54
CA VAL A 97 8.45 -21.78 -16.39
C VAL A 97 7.76 -21.41 -15.07
N MET A 98 8.49 -21.38 -13.97
CA MET A 98 7.92 -21.10 -12.65
C MET A 98 7.42 -19.66 -12.53
N LEU A 99 8.13 -18.66 -13.06
CA LEU A 99 7.69 -17.27 -13.10
C LEU A 99 6.40 -17.10 -13.93
N VAL A 100 6.31 -17.78 -15.08
CA VAL A 100 5.11 -17.79 -15.94
C VAL A 100 3.92 -18.40 -15.21
N VAL A 101 4.09 -19.59 -14.62
CA VAL A 101 3.04 -20.29 -13.88
C VAL A 101 2.55 -19.43 -12.71
N THR A 102 3.47 -18.84 -11.94
CA THR A 102 3.16 -17.96 -10.81
C THR A 102 2.40 -16.72 -11.25
N GLY A 103 2.82 -16.09 -12.35
CA GLY A 103 2.12 -14.96 -12.95
C GLY A 103 0.70 -15.31 -13.42
N LEU A 104 0.52 -16.47 -14.06
CA LEU A 104 -0.79 -16.94 -14.53
C LEU A 104 -1.74 -17.23 -13.36
N ILE A 105 -1.26 -17.92 -12.32
CA ILE A 105 -2.05 -18.20 -11.11
C ILE A 105 -2.51 -16.87 -10.48
N TRP A 106 -1.60 -15.90 -10.35
CA TRP A 106 -1.95 -14.58 -9.81
C TRP A 106 -3.03 -13.89 -10.65
N GLN A 107 -2.85 -13.83 -11.97
CA GLN A 107 -3.81 -13.19 -12.87
C GLN A 107 -5.15 -13.91 -12.95
N PHE A 108 -5.17 -15.23 -12.77
CA PHE A 108 -6.39 -16.02 -12.71
C PHE A 108 -7.27 -15.61 -11.52
N PHE A 109 -6.69 -15.41 -10.34
CA PHE A 109 -7.44 -15.08 -9.13
C PHE A 109 -7.77 -13.59 -8.97
N TYR A 110 -6.88 -12.69 -9.39
CA TYR A 110 -7.01 -11.24 -9.14
C TYR A 110 -7.27 -10.41 -10.40
N GLY A 111 -7.10 -10.99 -11.58
CA GLY A 111 -7.20 -10.29 -12.86
C GLY A 111 -5.90 -9.60 -13.28
N VAL A 112 -5.90 -9.12 -14.52
CA VAL A 112 -4.75 -8.44 -15.16
C VAL A 112 -4.62 -7.02 -14.60
N MET A 113 -3.37 -6.55 -14.40
CA MET A 113 -3.06 -5.21 -13.85
C MET A 113 -3.60 -4.97 -12.42
N TRP A 114 -3.87 -6.03 -11.65
CA TRP A 114 -4.26 -5.89 -10.26
C TRP A 114 -3.08 -5.48 -9.37
N ALA A 115 -3.26 -4.41 -8.60
CA ALA A 115 -2.31 -3.99 -7.58
C ALA A 115 -2.69 -4.60 -6.22
N PRO A 116 -1.78 -5.30 -5.51
CA PRO A 116 -2.06 -5.86 -4.20
C PRO A 116 -2.17 -4.74 -3.16
N LYS A 117 -3.39 -4.21 -3.01
CA LYS A 117 -3.70 -3.10 -2.10
C LYS A 117 -4.14 -3.59 -0.72
N ARG A 118 -4.66 -4.81 -0.60
CA ARG A 118 -5.14 -5.41 0.66
C ARG A 118 -4.08 -6.31 1.29
N ALA A 119 -4.10 -6.42 2.62
CA ALA A 119 -3.13 -7.23 3.36
C ALA A 119 -3.23 -8.71 2.95
N ARG A 120 -4.45 -9.18 2.67
CA ARG A 120 -4.71 -10.50 2.10
C ARG A 120 -4.04 -10.70 0.73
N ASP A 121 -4.06 -9.69 -0.14
CA ASP A 121 -3.45 -9.77 -1.47
C ASP A 121 -1.92 -9.84 -1.36
N ILE A 122 -1.33 -9.03 -0.48
CA ILE A 122 0.11 -9.04 -0.18
C ILE A 122 0.54 -10.40 0.39
N PHE A 123 -0.21 -10.91 1.37
CA PHE A 123 0.04 -12.21 1.97
C PHE A 123 -0.07 -13.33 0.93
N ASN A 124 -1.13 -13.33 0.13
CA ASN A 124 -1.34 -14.35 -0.90
C ASN A 124 -0.26 -14.31 -1.98
N LEU A 125 0.19 -13.13 -2.41
CA LEU A 125 1.30 -13.01 -3.36
C LEU A 125 2.61 -13.52 -2.74
N THR A 126 2.86 -13.19 -1.47
CA THR A 126 4.04 -13.67 -0.72
C THR A 126 4.06 -15.19 -0.66
N VAL A 127 2.94 -15.80 -0.27
CA VAL A 127 2.79 -17.26 -0.18
C VAL A 127 2.97 -17.91 -1.56
N LEU A 128 2.35 -17.34 -2.59
CA LEU A 128 2.44 -17.85 -3.96
C LEU A 128 3.89 -17.82 -4.47
N CYS A 129 4.59 -16.69 -4.32
CA CYS A 129 6.01 -16.57 -4.66
C CYS A 129 6.87 -17.56 -3.85
N SER A 130 6.62 -17.68 -2.54
CA SER A 130 7.35 -18.60 -1.66
C SER A 130 7.22 -20.05 -2.09
N LEU A 131 5.99 -20.52 -2.31
CA LEU A 131 5.72 -21.88 -2.79
C LEU A 131 6.34 -22.12 -4.16
N SER A 132 6.20 -21.17 -5.08
CA SER A 132 6.78 -21.28 -6.43
C SER A 132 8.30 -21.40 -6.39
N GLY A 133 8.99 -20.60 -5.58
CA GLY A 133 10.44 -20.64 -5.47
C GLY A 133 10.95 -21.90 -4.75
N ILE A 134 10.19 -22.44 -3.78
CA ILE A 134 10.51 -23.75 -3.18
C ILE A 134 10.44 -24.85 -4.22
N ILE A 135 9.35 -24.88 -5.00
CA ILE A 135 9.15 -25.86 -6.08
C ILE A 135 10.24 -25.69 -7.14
N GLU A 136 10.55 -24.47 -7.56
CA GLU A 136 11.62 -24.15 -8.52
C GLU A 136 12.96 -24.76 -8.10
N ARG A 137 13.37 -24.51 -6.85
CA ARG A 137 14.65 -25.01 -6.31
C ARG A 137 14.66 -26.53 -6.17
N PHE A 138 13.54 -27.12 -5.76
CA PHE A 138 13.41 -28.57 -5.66
C PHE A 138 13.53 -29.23 -7.04
N VAL A 139 12.78 -28.75 -8.04
CA VAL A 139 12.79 -29.28 -9.41
C VAL A 139 14.18 -29.09 -10.04
N ALA A 140 14.82 -27.94 -9.85
CA ALA A 140 16.16 -27.69 -10.38
C ALA A 140 17.21 -28.65 -9.80
N LYS A 141 17.19 -28.89 -8.49
CA LYS A 141 18.08 -29.87 -7.85
C LYS A 141 17.79 -31.29 -8.34
N LEU A 142 16.52 -31.67 -8.46
CA LEU A 142 16.14 -33.00 -8.94
C LEU A 142 16.65 -33.25 -10.37
N VAL A 143 16.49 -32.28 -11.27
CA VAL A 143 16.98 -32.38 -12.66
C VAL A 143 18.51 -32.45 -12.70
N LEU A 144 19.21 -31.67 -11.88
CA LEU A 144 20.67 -31.73 -11.80
C LEU A 144 21.17 -33.08 -11.27
N HIS A 145 20.50 -33.62 -10.26
CA HIS A 145 20.81 -34.94 -9.70
C HIS A 145 20.60 -36.06 -10.72
N LEU A 146 19.50 -36.01 -11.49
CA LEU A 146 19.23 -36.96 -12.58
C LEU A 146 20.24 -36.89 -13.73
N LEU A 147 20.99 -35.80 -13.84
CA LEU A 147 22.04 -35.59 -14.84
C LEU A 147 23.44 -35.81 -14.26
N ASP A 148 23.54 -36.50 -13.12
CA ASP A 148 24.78 -36.85 -12.42
C ASP A 148 25.67 -35.65 -12.03
N TYR A 149 25.08 -34.46 -11.85
CA TYR A 149 25.82 -33.34 -11.28
C TYR A 149 26.05 -33.54 -9.78
N PRO A 150 27.23 -33.13 -9.24
CA PRO A 150 27.54 -33.24 -7.83
C PRO A 150 26.77 -32.16 -7.04
N THR A 151 25.50 -32.44 -6.75
CA THR A 151 24.61 -31.56 -5.97
C THR A 151 24.17 -32.24 -4.68
N ASP A 152 24.22 -31.50 -3.58
CA ASP A 152 23.62 -31.97 -2.33
C ASP A 152 22.08 -31.87 -2.41
N ILE A 153 21.41 -33.03 -2.26
CA ILE A 153 19.95 -33.16 -2.29
C ILE A 153 19.33 -32.52 -1.04
N SER A 154 20.09 -32.39 0.06
CA SER A 154 19.58 -31.77 1.27
C SER A 154 19.17 -30.32 0.98
N ILE A 155 17.87 -30.03 1.12
CA ILE A 155 17.32 -28.69 0.98
C ILE A 155 17.10 -28.18 2.38
N SER A 156 17.99 -27.31 2.84
CA SER A 156 17.69 -26.46 3.99
C SER A 156 16.59 -25.48 3.57
N LEU A 157 15.35 -25.80 3.95
CA LEU A 157 14.19 -24.93 3.76
C LEU A 157 14.46 -23.47 4.17
N PRO A 158 15.23 -23.19 5.25
CA PRO A 158 15.57 -21.81 5.58
C PRO A 158 16.39 -21.09 4.51
N ILE A 159 17.28 -21.78 3.78
CA ILE A 159 18.06 -21.16 2.71
C ILE A 159 17.14 -20.78 1.55
N VAL A 160 16.28 -21.71 1.16
CA VAL A 160 15.36 -21.51 0.03
C VAL A 160 14.35 -20.42 0.33
N VAL A 161 13.72 -20.43 1.50
CA VAL A 161 12.73 -19.42 1.89
C VAL A 161 13.37 -18.03 1.98
N GLY A 162 14.54 -17.89 2.61
CA GLY A 162 15.25 -16.61 2.66
C GLY A 162 15.63 -16.07 1.27
N SER A 163 16.05 -16.96 0.37
CA SER A 163 16.39 -16.58 -1.02
C SER A 163 15.17 -16.05 -1.79
N VAL A 164 14.02 -16.69 -1.63
CA VAL A 164 12.79 -16.37 -2.35
C VAL A 164 12.17 -15.09 -1.82
N LEU A 165 12.13 -14.95 -0.50
CA LEU A 165 11.55 -13.77 0.14
C LEU A 165 12.39 -12.51 -0.09
N SER A 166 13.71 -12.65 -0.32
CA SER A 166 14.60 -11.51 -0.58
C SER A 166 14.30 -10.75 -1.88
N TYR A 167 13.67 -11.36 -2.89
CA TYR A 167 13.31 -10.65 -4.12
C TYR A 167 11.88 -10.09 -4.13
N LEU A 168 11.05 -10.39 -3.12
CA LEU A 168 9.67 -9.87 -3.02
C LEU A 168 9.56 -8.34 -3.08
N PRO A 169 10.46 -7.54 -2.48
CA PRO A 169 10.38 -6.09 -2.57
C PRO A 169 10.40 -5.59 -4.01
N PHE A 170 11.19 -6.23 -4.87
CA PHE A 170 11.25 -5.92 -6.30
C PHE A 170 9.93 -6.26 -7.00
N THR A 171 9.32 -7.40 -6.66
CA THR A 171 8.00 -7.78 -7.19
C THR A 171 6.95 -6.71 -6.86
N PHE A 172 6.84 -6.31 -5.60
CA PHE A 172 5.88 -5.28 -5.18
C PHE A 172 6.19 -3.90 -5.77
N PHE A 173 7.47 -3.53 -5.85
CA PHE A 173 7.90 -2.28 -6.48
C PHE A 173 7.49 -2.22 -7.95
N VAL A 174 7.76 -3.27 -8.72
CA VAL A 174 7.44 -3.32 -10.16
C VAL A 174 5.94 -3.35 -10.39
N ILE A 175 5.17 -4.12 -9.62
CA ILE A 175 3.71 -4.11 -9.70
C ILE A 175 3.20 -2.69 -9.43
N SER A 176 3.71 -2.04 -8.38
CA SER A 176 3.31 -0.66 -8.03
C SER A 176 3.69 0.35 -9.10
N CYS A 177 4.85 0.20 -9.75
CA CYS A 177 5.28 1.06 -10.86
C CYS A 177 4.37 0.92 -12.08
N ILE A 178 3.98 -0.30 -12.42
CA ILE A 178 3.14 -0.58 -13.60
C ILE A 178 1.69 -0.16 -13.37
N THR A 179 1.19 -0.35 -12.15
CA THR A 179 -0.19 -0.03 -11.76
C THR A 179 -0.35 1.38 -11.20
N TYR A 180 0.69 2.20 -11.26
CA TYR A 180 0.69 3.55 -10.71
C TYR A 180 -0.38 4.45 -11.37
N GLU A 181 -1.35 4.89 -10.57
CA GLU A 181 -2.36 5.86 -11.00
C GLU A 181 -1.81 7.29 -10.87
N LYS A 182 -1.70 7.99 -11.99
CA LYS A 182 -1.15 9.36 -12.11
C LYS A 182 -1.95 10.42 -11.33
N SER A 183 -3.14 10.09 -10.83
CA SER A 183 -4.05 11.01 -10.11
C SER A 183 -3.63 11.29 -8.67
N ARG A 184 -2.69 10.53 -8.10
CA ARG A 184 -2.23 10.75 -6.72
C ARG A 184 -1.32 12.00 -6.69
N THR A 185 -1.80 13.06 -6.05
CA THR A 185 -1.01 14.28 -5.80
C THR A 185 0.33 13.90 -5.19
N ARG A 186 1.41 14.20 -5.90
CA ARG A 186 2.78 13.85 -5.51
C ARG A 186 3.15 14.61 -4.23
N ASP A 187 3.03 13.95 -3.09
CA ASP A 187 3.38 14.56 -1.81
C ASP A 187 4.91 14.63 -1.67
N ARG A 188 5.47 15.83 -1.87
CA ARG A 188 6.91 16.08 -1.78
C ARG A 188 7.48 15.66 -0.42
N ARG A 189 6.67 15.70 0.66
CA ARG A 189 7.12 15.30 2.01
C ARG A 189 7.44 13.82 2.08
N VAL A 190 6.62 12.97 1.46
CA VAL A 190 6.82 11.51 1.44
C VAL A 190 8.10 11.15 0.67
N TYR A 191 8.35 11.82 -0.47
CA TYR A 191 9.60 11.63 -1.22
C TYR A 191 10.84 12.17 -0.49
N GLY A 192 10.71 13.29 0.23
CA GLY A 192 11.78 13.81 1.08
C GLY A 192 12.12 12.83 2.20
N LEU A 193 11.10 12.28 2.87
CA LEU A 193 11.27 11.27 3.90
C LEU A 193 11.92 9.99 3.35
N TRP A 194 11.50 9.55 2.16
CA TRP A 194 12.11 8.43 1.45
C TRP A 194 13.60 8.64 1.18
N LEU A 195 13.98 9.83 0.70
CA LEU A 195 15.38 10.17 0.43
C LEU A 195 16.21 10.18 1.72
N VAL A 196 15.70 10.81 2.78
CA VAL A 196 16.37 10.83 4.09
C VAL A 196 16.52 9.43 4.64
N ALA A 197 15.47 8.60 4.59
CA ALA A 197 15.54 7.22 5.05
C ALA A 197 16.58 6.40 4.26
N LEU A 198 16.70 6.60 2.94
CA LEU A 198 17.73 5.94 2.14
C LEU A 198 19.15 6.36 2.54
N LEU A 199 19.37 7.66 2.76
CA LEU A 199 20.66 8.17 3.21
C LEU A 199 21.04 7.62 4.58
N VAL A 200 20.08 7.54 5.50
CA VAL A 200 20.30 6.93 6.82
C VAL A 200 20.61 5.44 6.68
N MET A 201 19.87 4.70 5.85
CA MET A 201 20.15 3.27 5.59
C MET A 201 21.54 3.06 4.99
N ALA A 202 21.95 3.90 4.02
CA ALA A 202 23.29 3.85 3.46
C ALA A 202 24.33 4.09 4.55
N ALA A 203 24.21 5.17 5.33
CA ALA A 203 25.13 5.49 6.41
C ALA A 203 25.23 4.36 7.45
N LEU A 204 24.10 3.78 7.86
CA LEU A 204 24.06 2.70 8.85
C LEU A 204 24.78 1.42 8.37
N PHE A 205 24.71 1.11 7.07
CA PHE A 205 25.29 -0.11 6.50
C PHE A 205 26.70 0.07 5.92
N THR A 206 27.14 1.31 5.67
CA THR A 206 28.51 1.60 5.20
C THR A 206 29.41 2.19 6.28
N SER A 207 28.88 2.64 7.42
CA SER A 207 29.71 3.18 8.51
C SER A 207 30.58 2.08 9.13
N PRO A 208 31.88 2.35 9.36
CA PRO A 208 32.73 1.44 10.11
C PRO A 208 32.17 1.23 11.53
N PRO A 209 32.33 0.02 12.10
CA PRO A 209 31.94 -0.22 13.48
C PRO A 209 32.78 0.65 14.43
N PRO A 210 32.18 1.24 15.48
CA PRO A 210 32.92 2.03 16.45
C PRO A 210 33.94 1.15 17.20
N GLU A 211 35.16 1.66 17.37
CA GLU A 211 36.28 0.93 18.01
C GLU A 211 36.07 0.64 19.51
N THR A 212 35.03 1.20 20.13
CA THR A 212 34.78 1.11 21.58
C THR A 212 33.74 0.04 21.90
N GLY A 213 34.23 -1.11 22.39
CA GLY A 213 33.47 -2.35 22.69
C GLY A 213 32.48 -2.31 23.86
N LYS A 214 31.65 -1.27 24.00
CA LYS A 214 30.57 -1.22 25.00
C LYS A 214 29.16 -1.15 24.41
N ILE A 215 29.01 -0.73 23.15
CA ILE A 215 27.72 -0.67 22.48
C ILE A 215 27.68 -1.78 21.43
N GLN A 216 26.64 -2.63 21.49
CA GLN A 216 26.35 -3.59 20.42
C GLN A 216 25.89 -2.82 19.18
N TRP A 217 26.85 -2.25 18.44
CA TRP A 217 26.61 -1.43 17.25
C TRP A 217 25.68 -2.13 16.25
N GLN A 218 25.87 -3.44 16.08
CA GLN A 218 25.02 -4.29 15.27
C GLN A 218 23.54 -4.20 15.68
N GLY A 219 23.24 -4.33 16.98
CA GLY A 219 21.85 -4.23 17.48
C GLY A 219 21.24 -2.86 17.28
N VAL A 220 22.01 -1.79 17.52
CA VAL A 220 21.56 -0.40 17.31
C VAL A 220 21.26 -0.14 15.83
N VAL A 221 22.18 -0.51 14.95
CA VAL A 221 22.01 -0.40 13.48
C VAL A 221 20.75 -1.14 13.03
N LEU A 222 20.56 -2.38 13.50
CA LEU A 222 19.42 -3.22 13.12
C LEU A 222 18.08 -2.66 13.64
N MET A 223 18.04 -2.11 14.86
CA MET A 223 16.82 -1.48 15.38
C MET A 223 16.46 -0.20 14.62
N PHE A 224 17.42 0.70 14.38
CA PHE A 224 17.16 1.95 13.65
C PHE A 224 16.72 1.66 12.21
N SER A 225 17.39 0.74 11.54
CA SER A 225 17.04 0.33 10.17
C SER A 225 15.66 -0.32 10.06
N PHE A 226 15.17 -0.99 11.11
CA PHE A 226 13.80 -1.53 11.13
C PHE A 226 12.70 -0.44 11.27
N SER A 227 13.01 0.66 11.96
CA SER A 227 12.03 1.73 12.18
C SER A 227 11.75 2.59 10.93
N LEU A 228 12.73 2.75 10.04
CA LEU A 228 12.62 3.55 8.82
C LEU A 228 11.56 3.03 7.81
N PRO A 229 11.53 1.73 7.44
CA PRO A 229 10.46 1.18 6.60
C PRO A 229 9.08 1.31 7.23
N MET A 230 8.97 1.18 8.56
CA MET A 230 7.69 1.34 9.27
C MET A 230 7.18 2.77 9.20
N LEU A 231 8.08 3.75 9.38
CA LEU A 231 7.75 5.16 9.26
C LEU A 231 7.30 5.51 7.82
N LEU A 232 7.95 4.94 6.81
CA LEU A 232 7.51 5.06 5.41
C LEU A 232 6.19 4.34 5.13
N ALA A 233 5.94 3.20 5.78
CA ALA A 233 4.68 2.47 5.66
C ALA A 233 3.47 3.30 6.15
N LEU A 234 3.68 4.23 7.08
CA LEU A 234 2.64 5.17 7.52
C LEU A 234 2.10 6.06 6.39
N SER A 235 2.88 6.29 5.33
CA SER A 235 2.42 7.07 4.17
C SER A 235 1.31 6.36 3.37
N GLY A 236 1.16 5.05 3.51
CA GLY A 236 0.24 4.25 2.71
C GLY A 236 0.56 4.29 1.20
N ASP A 237 1.80 4.60 0.81
CA ASP A 237 2.24 4.59 -0.58
C ASP A 237 3.12 3.37 -0.88
N LEU A 238 2.50 2.36 -1.49
CA LEU A 238 3.15 1.10 -1.85
C LEU A 238 4.29 1.30 -2.87
N LEU A 239 4.20 2.33 -3.74
CA LEU A 239 5.27 2.61 -4.70
C LEU A 239 6.53 3.09 -3.98
N VAL A 240 6.37 4.09 -3.10
CA VAL A 240 7.48 4.68 -2.34
C VAL A 240 8.07 3.62 -1.43
N LEU A 241 7.23 2.90 -0.67
CA LEU A 241 7.69 1.83 0.20
C LEU A 241 8.37 0.70 -0.58
N GLY A 242 7.75 0.20 -1.66
CA GLY A 242 8.33 -0.86 -2.48
C GLY A 242 9.69 -0.46 -3.05
N SER A 243 9.82 0.78 -3.53
CA SER A 243 11.11 1.30 -4.03
C SER A 243 12.16 1.36 -2.93
N PHE A 244 11.81 1.88 -1.75
CA PHE A 244 12.69 1.93 -0.58
C PHE A 244 13.15 0.53 -0.18
N LEU A 245 12.20 -0.38 0.00
CA LEU A 245 12.47 -1.76 0.38
C LEU A 245 13.38 -2.46 -0.64
N SER A 246 13.14 -2.29 -1.95
CA SER A 246 13.99 -2.88 -2.99
C SER A 246 15.43 -2.36 -2.97
N LEU A 247 15.62 -1.06 -2.77
CA LEU A 247 16.94 -0.44 -2.65
C LEU A 247 17.64 -0.83 -1.35
N CYS A 248 16.91 -0.92 -0.24
CA CYS A 248 17.44 -1.39 1.03
C CYS A 248 17.90 -2.84 0.93
N THR A 249 17.08 -3.74 0.37
CA THR A 249 17.48 -5.14 0.19
C THR A 249 18.70 -5.26 -0.72
N LEU A 250 18.75 -4.51 -1.82
CA LEU A 250 19.93 -4.45 -2.68
C LEU A 250 21.16 -3.95 -1.90
N GLY A 251 21.02 -2.85 -1.16
CA GLY A 251 22.10 -2.23 -0.41
C GLY A 251 22.64 -3.10 0.71
N VAL A 252 21.76 -3.72 1.50
CA VAL A 252 22.12 -4.63 2.60
C VAL A 252 22.87 -5.86 2.09
N VAL A 253 22.37 -6.51 1.02
CA VAL A 253 23.04 -7.67 0.42
C VAL A 253 24.35 -7.26 -0.23
N SER A 254 24.38 -6.17 -1.01
CA SER A 254 25.62 -5.68 -1.65
C SER A 254 26.68 -5.31 -0.62
N ALA A 255 26.32 -4.55 0.42
CA ALA A 255 27.25 -4.18 1.50
C ALA A 255 27.86 -5.44 2.13
N THR A 256 27.04 -6.46 2.41
CA THR A 256 27.51 -7.73 2.97
C THR A 256 28.47 -8.46 2.02
N ILE A 257 28.21 -8.45 0.71
CA ILE A 257 29.10 -9.06 -0.31
C ILE A 257 30.46 -8.38 -0.34
N PHE A 258 30.48 -7.04 -0.26
CA PHE A 258 31.72 -6.26 -0.27
C PHE A 258 32.41 -6.18 1.09
N GLY A 259 31.92 -6.91 2.10
CA GLY A 259 32.55 -6.97 3.42
C GLY A 259 32.18 -5.82 4.35
N PHE A 260 31.17 -5.02 4.03
CA PHE A 260 30.67 -3.92 4.86
C PHE A 260 29.39 -4.28 5.62
N GLY A 261 29.11 -3.50 6.65
CA GLY A 261 27.83 -3.53 7.37
C GLY A 261 27.73 -4.60 8.46
N PRO A 262 26.57 -4.64 9.15
CA PRO A 262 26.37 -5.42 10.37
C PRO A 262 26.36 -6.95 10.17
N PHE A 263 26.29 -7.43 8.92
CA PHE A 263 26.29 -8.85 8.59
C PHE A 263 27.63 -9.35 8.06
N SER A 264 28.59 -8.46 7.82
CA SER A 264 29.95 -8.85 7.44
C SER A 264 30.70 -9.25 8.70
N SER A 265 30.75 -10.56 8.97
CA SER A 265 31.59 -11.11 10.03
C SER A 265 32.75 -11.90 9.43
N PRO A 266 34.01 -11.64 9.84
CA PRO A 266 35.15 -12.43 9.40
C PRO A 266 35.14 -13.86 9.97
N SER A 267 34.34 -14.13 11.01
CA SER A 267 34.23 -15.46 11.62
C SER A 267 33.27 -16.41 10.90
N MET A 268 32.50 -15.91 9.94
CA MET A 268 31.47 -16.68 9.23
C MET A 268 31.76 -16.74 7.74
N ASN A 269 31.32 -17.82 7.10
CA ASN A 269 31.43 -17.95 5.65
C ASN A 269 30.57 -16.89 4.95
N LEU A 270 31.06 -16.34 3.83
CA LEU A 270 30.34 -15.31 3.05
C LEU A 270 28.90 -15.71 2.72
N GLN A 271 28.67 -17.00 2.43
CA GLN A 271 27.35 -17.56 2.16
C GLN A 271 26.39 -17.39 3.34
N GLN A 272 26.85 -17.64 4.57
CA GLN A 272 26.06 -17.49 5.79
C GLN A 272 25.76 -16.01 6.04
N ASN A 273 26.74 -15.12 5.84
CA ASN A 273 26.56 -13.67 5.97
C ASN A 273 25.47 -13.14 5.02
N VAL A 274 25.54 -13.54 3.75
CA VAL A 274 24.56 -13.13 2.72
C VAL A 274 23.18 -13.72 3.02
N GLN A 275 23.11 -14.94 3.53
CA GLN A 275 21.85 -15.56 3.94
C GLN A 275 21.21 -14.81 5.12
N MET A 276 21.98 -14.39 6.12
CA MET A 276 21.48 -13.56 7.22
C MET A 276 20.95 -12.22 6.71
N ALA A 277 21.67 -11.58 5.79
CA ALA A 277 21.23 -10.34 5.13
C ALA A 277 19.92 -10.52 4.34
N ALA A 278 19.73 -11.66 3.67
CA ALA A 278 18.50 -11.99 2.94
C ALA A 278 17.31 -12.23 3.88
N TRP A 279 17.53 -12.95 4.99
CA TRP A 279 16.52 -13.14 6.04
C TRP A 279 16.16 -11.85 6.75
N TYR A 280 17.14 -11.01 7.04
CA TYR A 280 16.91 -9.69 7.59
C TYR A 280 16.05 -8.84 6.63
N SER A 281 16.38 -8.85 5.34
CA SER A 281 15.58 -8.19 4.30
C SER A 281 14.13 -8.64 4.31
N THR A 282 13.91 -9.93 4.44
CA THR A 282 12.57 -10.51 4.56
C THR A 282 11.84 -10.05 5.83
N ALA A 283 12.54 -10.07 6.96
CA ALA A 283 11.98 -9.79 8.27
C ALA A 283 11.47 -8.34 8.39
N PHE A 284 12.07 -7.37 7.68
CA PHE A 284 11.55 -5.99 7.68
C PHE A 284 10.59 -5.69 6.52
N THR A 285 10.72 -6.36 5.37
CA THR A 285 9.89 -6.08 4.19
C THR A 285 8.44 -6.53 4.38
N LEU A 286 8.22 -7.73 4.90
CA LEU A 286 6.86 -8.27 5.08
C LEU A 286 6.02 -7.46 6.06
N PRO A 287 6.49 -7.19 7.30
CA PRO A 287 5.74 -6.36 8.25
C PRO A 287 5.47 -4.95 7.72
N ALA A 288 6.44 -4.32 7.04
CA ALA A 288 6.26 -2.97 6.49
C ALA A 288 5.19 -2.96 5.38
N LEU A 289 5.19 -3.95 4.47
CA LEU A 289 4.19 -4.07 3.42
C LEU A 289 2.78 -4.31 3.99
N LEU A 290 2.65 -5.20 4.98
CA LEU A 290 1.37 -5.46 5.65
C LEU A 290 0.86 -4.22 6.39
N CYS A 291 1.74 -3.53 7.13
CA CYS A 291 1.41 -2.27 7.82
C CYS A 291 0.93 -1.20 6.82
N CYS A 292 1.66 -1.02 5.72
CA CYS A 292 1.29 -0.08 4.66
C CYS A 292 -0.09 -0.39 4.07
N SER A 293 -0.43 -1.66 3.89
CA SER A 293 -1.73 -2.06 3.36
C SER A 293 -2.88 -1.84 4.35
N CYS A 294 -2.68 -2.18 5.63
CA CYS A 294 -3.66 -1.92 6.67
C CYS A 294 -3.97 -0.42 6.77
N LEU A 295 -2.93 0.42 6.78
CA LEU A 295 -3.08 1.87 6.82
C LEU A 295 -3.67 2.44 5.54
N TYR A 296 -3.28 1.93 4.37
CA TYR A 296 -3.89 2.32 3.11
C TYR A 296 -5.42 2.10 3.12
N ASN A 297 -5.88 0.97 3.64
CA ASN A 297 -7.31 0.69 3.75
C ASN A 297 -8.01 1.63 4.75
N ALA A 298 -7.39 1.91 5.91
CA ALA A 298 -7.92 2.83 6.89
C ALA A 298 -8.01 4.27 6.34
N ILE A 299 -6.94 4.75 5.71
CA ILE A 299 -6.86 6.07 5.06
C ILE A 299 -7.93 6.17 3.98
N ASN A 300 -8.09 5.16 3.13
CA ASN A 300 -9.12 5.16 2.09
C ASN A 300 -10.53 5.14 2.66
N ALA A 301 -10.78 4.39 3.74
CA ALA A 301 -12.07 4.38 4.41
C ALA A 301 -12.41 5.78 4.97
N LEU A 302 -11.42 6.46 5.57
CA LEU A 302 -11.57 7.84 6.03
C LEU A 302 -11.81 8.81 4.88
N HIS A 303 -11.08 8.70 3.76
CA HIS A 303 -11.31 9.53 2.58
C HIS A 303 -12.70 9.32 1.98
N ARG A 304 -13.18 8.07 1.93
CA ARG A 304 -14.56 7.78 1.48
C ARG A 304 -15.59 8.36 2.43
N ARG A 305 -15.38 8.28 3.75
CA ARG A 305 -16.27 8.91 4.74
C ARG A 305 -16.28 10.43 4.59
N LYS A 306 -15.11 11.05 4.43
CA LYS A 306 -14.98 12.50 4.17
C LYS A 306 -15.67 12.90 2.87
N ALA A 307 -15.48 12.15 1.79
CA ALA A 307 -16.14 12.41 0.51
C ALA A 307 -17.66 12.29 0.62
N ARG A 308 -18.18 11.25 1.28
CA ARG A 308 -19.61 11.11 1.56
C ARG A 308 -20.14 12.25 2.40
N PHE A 309 -19.40 12.66 3.44
CA PHE A 309 -19.77 13.80 4.28
C PHE A 309 -19.81 15.10 3.48
N LEU A 310 -18.81 15.36 2.62
CA LEU A 310 -18.79 16.55 1.77
C LEU A 310 -19.90 16.54 0.72
N LEU A 311 -20.21 15.39 0.12
CA LEU A 311 -21.34 15.24 -0.80
C LEU A 311 -22.67 15.48 -0.08
N MET A 312 -22.83 14.94 1.12
CA MET A 312 -24.02 15.15 1.95
C MET A 312 -24.14 16.61 2.36
N LYS A 313 -23.02 17.26 2.75
CA LYS A 313 -22.98 18.70 3.05
C LYS A 313 -23.44 19.54 1.86
N MET A 314 -22.93 19.26 0.65
CA MET A 314 -23.34 19.96 -0.57
C MET A 314 -24.83 19.78 -0.88
N MET A 315 -25.37 18.58 -0.69
CA MET A 315 -26.81 18.31 -0.85
C MET A 315 -27.66 19.07 0.18
N LEU A 316 -27.21 19.11 1.44
CA LEU A 316 -27.88 19.86 2.51
C LEU A 316 -27.88 21.37 2.25
N GLU A 317 -26.77 21.91 1.73
CA GLU A 317 -26.66 23.33 1.33
C GLU A 317 -27.63 23.66 0.19
N GLN A 318 -27.83 22.75 -0.78
CA GLN A 318 -28.77 22.94 -1.89
C GLN A 318 -30.24 22.86 -1.46
N GLU A 319 -30.56 22.01 -0.48
CA GLU A 319 -31.93 21.84 0.04
C GLU A 319 -32.37 22.89 1.08
N GLN A 320 -31.53 23.91 1.36
CA GLN A 320 -31.82 24.98 2.34
C GLN A 320 -32.21 24.44 3.73
N ILE A 321 -31.53 23.39 4.19
CA ILE A 321 -31.83 22.81 5.50
C ILE A 321 -31.22 23.69 6.60
N ASN A 322 -32.07 24.18 7.50
CA ASN A 322 -31.65 25.02 8.62
C ASN A 322 -31.25 24.14 9.81
N CYS A 323 -29.95 24.13 10.14
CA CYS A 323 -29.43 23.41 11.29
C CYS A 323 -29.36 24.32 12.53
N PHE A 324 -29.66 23.80 13.71
CA PHE A 324 -29.55 24.52 14.97
C PHE A 324 -29.06 23.63 16.11
N ARG A 325 -28.43 24.25 17.10
CA ARG A 325 -28.07 23.64 18.39
C ARG A 325 -28.93 24.24 19.49
N LEU A 326 -29.57 23.37 20.28
CA LEU A 326 -30.33 23.73 21.46
C LEU A 326 -29.49 23.50 22.72
N SER A 327 -29.23 24.59 23.45
CA SER A 327 -28.58 24.55 24.77
C SER A 327 -29.55 24.10 25.87
N ALA A 328 -29.02 23.64 27.00
CA ALA A 328 -29.79 23.32 28.20
C ALA A 328 -30.63 24.52 28.68
N ASP A 329 -30.14 25.75 28.51
CA ASP A 329 -30.85 26.99 28.87
C ASP A 329 -31.99 27.36 27.90
N GLY A 330 -32.28 26.51 26.91
CA GLY A 330 -33.31 26.74 25.90
C GLY A 330 -32.91 27.74 24.79
N ARG A 331 -31.64 28.13 24.71
CA ARG A 331 -31.10 28.96 23.61
C ARG A 331 -30.86 28.15 22.35
N LEU A 332 -31.20 28.73 21.20
CA LEU A 332 -31.02 28.19 19.87
C LEU A 332 -29.86 28.90 19.15
N TYR A 333 -28.86 28.12 18.73
CA TYR A 333 -27.74 28.58 17.92
C TYR A 333 -27.88 28.01 16.51
N TRP A 334 -28.28 28.85 15.56
CA TRP A 334 -28.42 28.46 14.17
C TRP A 334 -27.05 28.38 13.47
N HIS A 335 -26.88 27.38 12.60
CA HIS A 335 -25.72 27.26 11.72
C HIS A 335 -26.01 27.99 10.40
N HIS A 336 -25.09 28.90 10.02
CA HIS A 336 -25.18 29.85 8.91
C HIS A 336 -26.19 31.00 9.12
N ASP A 337 -26.06 32.08 8.32
CA ASP A 337 -27.05 33.17 8.22
C ASP A 337 -28.35 32.60 7.66
N SER A 338 -29.07 31.87 8.50
CA SER A 338 -30.32 31.21 8.15
C SER A 338 -31.37 32.28 7.95
N ALA A 339 -31.70 32.56 6.70
CA ALA A 339 -32.89 33.30 6.34
C ALA A 339 -34.10 32.49 6.83
N TRP A 340 -34.60 32.80 8.03
CA TRP A 340 -35.72 32.11 8.63
C TRP A 340 -36.97 32.32 7.79
N MET A 341 -37.44 31.25 7.14
CA MET A 341 -38.67 31.20 6.35
C MET A 341 -38.87 32.41 5.42
N ARG A 342 -37.79 32.92 4.82
CA ARG A 342 -37.79 34.10 3.93
C ARG A 342 -38.34 35.41 4.54
N CYS A 343 -38.61 35.45 5.85
CA CYS A 343 -39.38 36.53 6.50
C CYS A 343 -38.66 37.21 7.67
N GLY A 344 -37.46 36.78 8.09
CA GLY A 344 -36.71 37.53 9.10
C GLY A 344 -35.55 36.80 9.78
N LYS A 345 -35.19 37.29 10.99
CA LYS A 345 -34.17 36.70 11.86
C LYS A 345 -34.69 35.42 12.50
N ALA A 346 -33.83 34.39 12.56
CA ALA A 346 -34.16 33.12 13.20
C ALA A 346 -34.42 33.27 14.72
N PRO A 347 -35.32 32.46 15.31
CA PRO A 347 -35.68 32.54 16.72
C PRO A 347 -34.49 32.17 17.62
N VAL A 348 -34.24 32.96 18.66
CA VAL A 348 -33.06 32.82 19.55
C VAL A 348 -33.34 31.85 20.71
N TYR A 349 -34.61 31.68 21.07
CA TYR A 349 -35.02 30.78 22.15
C TYR A 349 -36.02 29.74 21.68
N TRP A 350 -36.00 28.56 22.31
CA TRP A 350 -36.94 27.48 22.04
C TRP A 350 -38.40 27.90 22.20
N SER A 351 -38.69 28.71 23.22
CA SER A 351 -40.03 29.29 23.44
C SER A 351 -40.48 30.16 22.27
N GLN A 352 -39.56 30.92 21.67
CA GLN A 352 -39.85 31.73 20.48
C GLN A 352 -40.16 30.82 19.30
N LEU A 353 -39.35 29.77 19.07
CA LEU A 353 -39.62 28.78 18.03
C LEU A 353 -41.02 28.14 18.18
N MET A 354 -41.42 27.77 19.40
CA MET A 354 -42.75 27.19 19.66
C MET A 354 -43.90 28.15 19.35
N ALA A 355 -43.68 29.47 19.39
CA ALA A 355 -44.69 30.45 18.99
C ALA A 355 -45.01 30.38 17.49
N TRP A 356 -44.02 30.03 16.65
CA TRP A 356 -44.19 29.86 15.21
C TRP A 356 -44.85 28.54 14.82
N VAL A 357 -44.89 27.54 15.73
CA VAL A 357 -45.50 26.23 15.46
C VAL A 357 -47.02 26.28 15.65
N HIS A 358 -47.76 25.62 14.77
CA HIS A 358 -49.21 25.44 14.87
C HIS A 358 -49.63 24.81 16.20
N LYS A 359 -50.75 25.27 16.78
CA LYS A 359 -51.19 24.92 18.15
C LYS A 359 -51.26 23.41 18.41
N GLU A 360 -51.73 22.64 17.43
CA GLU A 360 -51.88 21.18 17.52
C GLU A 360 -50.56 20.41 17.47
N ASP A 361 -49.50 20.99 16.92
CA ASP A 361 -48.21 20.31 16.73
C ASP A 361 -47.22 20.62 17.87
N ARG A 362 -47.50 21.65 18.70
CA ARG A 362 -46.65 22.07 19.84
C ARG A 362 -46.41 20.96 20.85
N GLN A 363 -47.46 20.25 21.27
CA GLN A 363 -47.34 19.15 22.24
C GLN A 363 -46.50 18.00 21.69
N LYS A 364 -46.61 17.71 20.38
CA LYS A 364 -45.84 16.65 19.72
C LYS A 364 -44.35 17.01 19.64
N ILE A 365 -44.00 18.28 19.43
CA ILE A 365 -42.60 18.72 19.41
C ILE A 365 -41.98 18.70 20.81
N GLU A 366 -42.71 19.11 21.85
CA GLU A 366 -42.21 18.99 23.23
C GLU A 366 -42.02 17.52 23.64
N GLN A 367 -42.92 16.64 23.23
CA GLN A 367 -42.74 15.20 23.39
C GLN A 367 -41.49 14.71 22.66
N LEU A 368 -41.29 15.10 21.40
CA LEU A 368 -40.10 14.78 20.62
C LEU A 368 -38.82 15.25 21.33
N LYS A 369 -38.80 16.47 21.88
CA LYS A 369 -37.67 17.01 22.65
C LYS A 369 -37.39 16.21 23.92
N SER A 370 -38.43 15.74 24.62
CA SER A 370 -38.27 14.91 25.81
C SER A 370 -37.84 13.47 25.50
N SER A 371 -38.13 12.98 24.30
CA SER A 371 -37.83 11.61 23.87
C SER A 371 -36.56 11.48 23.01
N VAL A 372 -35.81 12.58 22.78
CA VAL A 372 -34.63 12.55 21.91
C VAL A 372 -33.60 11.56 22.45
N SER A 373 -33.05 10.74 21.55
CA SER A 373 -32.01 9.77 21.86
C SER A 373 -30.80 9.94 20.93
N LEU A 374 -29.86 8.99 20.99
CA LEU A 374 -28.74 8.89 20.06
C LEU A 374 -29.17 8.55 18.62
N ILE A 375 -30.45 8.19 18.41
CA ILE A 375 -31.02 7.93 17.10
C ILE A 375 -31.85 9.15 16.69
N PRO A 376 -31.66 9.71 15.49
CA PRO A 376 -32.40 10.88 15.05
C PRO A 376 -33.89 10.56 14.95
N GLN A 377 -34.72 11.39 15.58
CA GLN A 377 -36.18 11.29 15.50
C GLN A 377 -36.72 12.43 14.65
N MET A 378 -37.68 12.12 13.78
CA MET A 378 -38.25 13.08 12.81
C MET A 378 -39.75 13.28 13.04
N LEU A 379 -40.21 14.51 12.91
CA LEU A 379 -41.61 14.89 13.01
C LEU A 379 -41.98 15.91 11.93
N LYS A 380 -43.11 15.69 11.26
CA LYS A 380 -43.73 16.68 10.36
C LYS A 380 -44.60 17.63 11.16
N VAL A 381 -44.37 18.92 11.01
CA VAL A 381 -45.07 19.97 11.77
C VAL A 381 -45.43 21.13 10.86
N ARG A 382 -46.41 21.92 11.26
CA ARG A 382 -46.79 23.15 10.58
C ARG A 382 -46.16 24.36 11.27
N ILE A 383 -45.42 25.18 10.53
CA ILE A 383 -44.78 26.41 11.02
C ILE A 383 -45.32 27.60 10.24
N ALA A 384 -45.60 28.70 10.93
CA ALA A 384 -46.10 29.93 10.34
C ALA A 384 -45.05 30.60 9.44
N ASP A 385 -45.46 31.07 8.27
CA ASP A 385 -44.60 31.71 7.27
C ASP A 385 -44.37 33.22 7.51
N GLY A 386 -44.97 33.78 8.56
CA GLY A 386 -44.92 35.22 8.89
C GLY A 386 -45.93 36.08 8.11
N LYS A 387 -46.63 35.53 7.13
CA LYS A 387 -47.74 36.17 6.40
C LYS A 387 -49.12 35.67 6.85
N GLY A 388 -49.14 34.68 7.76
CA GLY A 388 -50.35 34.12 8.35
C GLY A 388 -50.73 32.75 7.80
N GLU A 389 -49.96 32.20 6.87
CA GLU A 389 -50.11 30.83 6.37
C GLU A 389 -49.18 29.87 7.11
N PHE A 390 -49.50 28.58 7.07
CA PHE A 390 -48.71 27.53 7.72
C PHE A 390 -48.10 26.58 6.68
N ASN A 391 -46.78 26.50 6.65
CA ASN A 391 -46.04 25.60 5.76
C ASN A 391 -45.66 24.31 6.50
N GLN A 392 -45.65 23.19 5.77
CA GLN A 392 -45.19 21.93 6.33
C GLN A 392 -43.66 21.91 6.43
N VAL A 393 -43.16 21.55 7.60
CA VAL A 393 -41.73 21.47 7.91
C VAL A 393 -41.44 20.11 8.54
N ILE A 394 -40.33 19.51 8.16
CA ILE A 394 -39.77 18.34 8.84
C ILE A 394 -38.75 18.85 9.85
N ILE A 395 -38.98 18.56 11.13
CA ILE A 395 -38.01 18.77 12.20
C ILE A 395 -37.39 17.41 12.55
N ALA A 396 -36.07 17.33 12.58
CA ALA A 396 -35.34 16.19 13.13
C ALA A 396 -34.51 16.64 14.33
N LEU A 397 -34.48 15.84 15.40
CA LEU A 397 -33.68 16.09 16.60
C LEU A 397 -32.80 14.87 16.92
N ILE A 398 -31.59 15.12 17.41
CA ILE A 398 -30.67 14.10 17.91
C ILE A 398 -29.92 14.62 19.15
N VAL A 399 -29.68 13.74 20.15
CA VAL A 399 -28.82 14.09 21.29
C VAL A 399 -27.37 13.88 20.88
N HIS A 400 -26.56 14.95 21.00
CA HIS A 400 -25.13 14.85 20.86
C HIS A 400 -24.49 14.61 22.23
N VAL A 401 -23.87 13.45 22.42
CA VAL A 401 -23.08 13.13 23.61
C VAL A 401 -21.61 13.48 23.32
N GLY A 402 -21.17 14.66 23.75
CA GLY A 402 -19.78 15.13 23.66
C GLY A 402 -19.27 15.66 25.00
N GLU A 403 -17.99 16.04 25.07
CA GLU A 403 -17.26 16.37 26.33
C GLU A 403 -17.86 17.51 27.17
N ASN A 404 -18.70 18.37 26.58
CA ASN A 404 -19.46 19.38 27.30
C ASN A 404 -20.94 18.98 27.29
N ALA A 405 -21.53 18.88 28.49
CA ALA A 405 -22.95 18.60 28.80
C ALA A 405 -23.85 18.46 27.54
N GLY A 406 -24.31 17.23 27.29
CA GLY A 406 -25.00 16.86 26.05
C GLY A 406 -25.99 17.92 25.56
N PHE A 407 -25.84 18.33 24.30
CA PHE A 407 -26.72 19.29 23.65
C PHE A 407 -27.59 18.58 22.62
N ILE A 408 -28.75 19.17 22.31
CA ILE A 408 -29.62 18.65 21.25
C ILE A 408 -29.26 19.38 19.97
N GLU A 409 -29.00 18.62 18.91
CA GLU A 409 -28.81 19.15 17.56
C GLU A 409 -30.08 18.88 16.75
N GLY A 410 -30.52 19.88 16.01
CA GLY A 410 -31.76 19.82 15.26
C GLY A 410 -31.60 20.34 13.83
N THR A 411 -32.41 19.81 12.93
CA THR A 411 -32.49 20.28 11.54
C THR A 411 -33.94 20.54 11.18
N MET A 412 -34.20 21.62 10.45
CA MET A 412 -35.51 21.95 9.90
C MET A 412 -35.45 22.05 8.39
N ARG A 413 -36.41 21.41 7.72
CA ARG A 413 -36.57 21.47 6.26
C ARG A 413 -38.01 21.82 5.92
N GLU A 414 -38.19 22.89 5.15
CA GLU A 414 -39.49 23.22 4.58
C GLU A 414 -39.83 22.24 3.44
N ILE A 415 -41.04 21.66 3.49
CA ILE A 415 -41.58 20.86 2.40
C ILE A 415 -42.20 21.86 1.42
N ALA A 416 -41.50 22.15 0.33
CA ALA A 416 -42.09 22.92 -0.74
C ALA A 416 -43.26 22.13 -1.34
N ASP A 417 -44.48 22.68 -1.27
CA ASP A 417 -45.59 22.17 -2.05
C ASP A 417 -45.21 22.27 -3.53
N LYS A 418 -45.10 21.12 -4.19
CA LYS A 418 -45.05 21.06 -5.64
C LYS A 418 -46.42 21.54 -6.15
N LYS A 419 -46.50 22.83 -6.49
CA LYS A 419 -47.53 23.33 -7.40
C LYS A 419 -47.26 22.83 -8.81
#